data_AF-A0A1Y5HLW5-F1
#
_entry.id   AF-A0A1Y5HLW5-F1
#
_cell.length_a   1.000
_cell.length_b   1.000
_cell.length_c   1.000
_cell.angle_alpha   90.00
_cell.angle_beta   90.00
_cell.angle_gamma   90.00
#
_symmetry.space_group_name_H-M   'P 1'
#
loop_
_entity.id
_entity.type
_entity.pdbx_description
1 polymer ?
#
loop_
_entity_poly.entity_id
_entity_poly.type
_entity_poly.pdbx_seq_one_letter_code
_entity_poly.pdbx_strand_id
1 'polypeptide(L)'
;MKNRNSPVSSSENINTKRKQKNSKLAVIGILLLVVFTFGQYLAMYLPAFNGVQPQLFFLFISMLWTALLGLFGARFVGRKKRYAFIAGLIIGGAAFAGALLLGDLRSDKNTGPWSQSQLQQSFMQGLSKNQCLLKSSSFLKRCDSAACLKTMSAVTTDCISVASGPSPEFCLSLAAEQQLVCGLTETDNTADNNKGNSLCLLQQKLHSRFCR
;
A
#
# COMPACT_ATOMS: atom_id res chain seq x y z
N MET A 1 -46.04 61.65 -38.94
CA MET A 1 -45.79 61.03 -37.61
C MET A 1 -46.31 59.60 -37.64
N LYS A 2 -45.44 58.59 -37.60
CA LYS A 2 -45.86 57.17 -37.59
C LYS A 2 -44.98 56.43 -36.58
N ASN A 3 -45.52 56.26 -35.38
CA ASN A 3 -44.86 55.62 -34.25
C ASN A 3 -44.97 54.10 -34.42
N ARG A 4 -43.85 53.40 -34.64
CA ARG A 4 -43.79 51.94 -34.71
C ARG A 4 -43.14 51.41 -33.43
N ASN A 5 -43.97 50.95 -32.51
CA ASN A 5 -43.51 50.12 -31.39
C ASN A 5 -43.41 48.68 -31.87
N SER A 6 -42.19 48.18 -32.06
CA SER A 6 -41.94 46.77 -32.31
C SER A 6 -42.00 45.99 -30.98
N PRO A 7 -42.68 44.84 -30.92
CA PRO A 7 -42.69 44.01 -29.73
C PRO A 7 -41.30 43.41 -29.51
N VAL A 8 -40.67 43.78 -28.39
CA VAL A 8 -39.39 43.24 -27.94
C VAL A 8 -39.58 41.75 -27.60
N SER A 9 -38.74 40.94 -28.23
CA SER A 9 -38.72 39.49 -28.23
C SER A 9 -38.58 38.88 -26.82
N SER A 10 -39.62 38.16 -26.38
CA SER A 10 -39.67 37.42 -25.12
C SER A 10 -38.99 36.04 -25.19
N SER A 11 -38.36 35.68 -26.32
CA SER A 11 -37.77 34.34 -26.52
C SER A 11 -36.33 34.20 -26.01
N GLU A 12 -35.64 35.30 -25.70
CA GLU A 12 -34.23 35.27 -25.30
C GLU A 12 -34.01 34.84 -23.83
N ASN A 13 -35.05 34.97 -22.99
CA ASN A 13 -34.95 34.71 -21.55
C ASN A 13 -35.10 33.20 -21.18
N ILE A 14 -35.56 32.35 -22.09
CA ILE A 14 -35.76 30.91 -21.82
C ILE A 14 -34.46 30.11 -21.98
N ASN A 15 -33.58 30.52 -22.90
CA ASN A 15 -32.31 29.81 -23.17
C ASN A 15 -31.25 30.04 -22.08
N THR A 16 -31.24 31.21 -21.42
CA THR A 16 -30.31 31.52 -20.34
C THR A 16 -30.62 30.72 -19.07
N LYS A 17 -31.90 30.52 -18.72
CA LYS A 17 -32.31 29.71 -17.56
C LYS A 17 -31.95 28.21 -17.69
N ARG A 18 -32.06 27.62 -18.88
CA ARG A 18 -31.65 26.21 -19.11
C ARG A 18 -30.14 26.01 -18.96
N LYS A 19 -29.33 26.96 -19.45
CA LYS A 19 -27.86 26.92 -19.33
C LYS A 19 -27.40 26.97 -17.86
N GLN A 20 -28.07 27.77 -17.03
CA GLN A 20 -27.73 27.92 -15.62
C GLN A 20 -28.06 26.67 -14.76
N LYS A 21 -29.16 25.97 -15.05
CA LYS A 21 -29.55 24.75 -14.32
C LYS A 21 -28.56 23.60 -14.55
N ASN A 22 -28.02 23.47 -15.76
CA ASN A 22 -27.03 22.44 -16.09
C ASN A 22 -25.68 22.66 -15.38
N SER A 23 -25.33 23.91 -15.07
CA SER A 23 -24.09 24.25 -14.34
C SER A 23 -24.13 23.77 -12.89
N LYS A 24 -25.24 23.94 -12.18
CA LYS A 24 -25.36 23.51 -10.77
C LYS A 24 -25.23 22.00 -10.61
N LEU A 25 -25.87 21.23 -11.50
CA LEU A 25 -25.85 19.77 -11.46
C LEU A 25 -24.43 19.21 -11.74
N ALA A 26 -23.70 19.85 -12.64
CA ALA A 26 -22.30 19.55 -12.92
C ALA A 26 -21.39 19.79 -11.71
N VAL A 27 -21.54 20.93 -11.02
CA VAL A 27 -20.74 21.26 -9.83
C VAL A 27 -20.96 20.24 -8.71
N ILE A 28 -22.22 19.87 -8.44
CA ILE A 28 -22.55 18.85 -7.44
C ILE A 28 -21.94 17.49 -7.82
N GLY A 29 -22.01 17.11 -9.10
CA GLY A 29 -21.41 15.87 -9.59
C GLY A 29 -19.89 15.83 -9.39
N ILE A 30 -19.19 16.93 -9.68
CA ILE A 30 -17.74 17.05 -9.46
C ILE A 30 -17.41 16.95 -7.97
N LEU A 31 -18.16 17.66 -7.11
CA LEU A 31 -17.96 17.63 -5.66
C LEU A 31 -18.08 16.20 -5.11
N LEU A 32 -19.13 15.46 -5.52
CA LEU A 32 -19.32 14.07 -5.11
C LEU A 32 -18.18 13.16 -5.59
N LEU A 33 -17.70 13.37 -6.81
CA LEU A 33 -16.56 12.61 -7.37
C LEU A 33 -15.27 12.88 -6.58
N VAL A 34 -15.03 14.12 -6.17
CA VAL A 34 -13.87 14.49 -5.34
C VAL A 34 -13.96 13.86 -3.94
N VAL A 35 -15.12 13.92 -3.28
CA VAL A 35 -15.32 13.29 -1.98
C VAL A 35 -15.13 11.77 -2.06
N PHE A 36 -15.67 11.15 -3.11
CA PHE A 36 -15.54 9.71 -3.33
C PHE A 36 -14.09 9.29 -3.58
N THR A 37 -13.38 10.02 -4.45
CA THR A 37 -11.95 9.74 -4.73
C THR A 37 -11.10 9.93 -3.47
N PHE A 38 -11.35 10.97 -2.68
CA PHE A 38 -10.68 11.17 -1.41
C PHE A 38 -10.90 9.99 -0.45
N GLY A 39 -12.14 9.51 -0.31
CA GLY A 39 -12.44 8.34 0.53
C GLY A 39 -11.72 7.06 0.08
N GLN A 40 -11.61 6.83 -1.23
CA GLN A 40 -10.88 5.69 -1.79
C GLN A 40 -9.37 5.78 -1.51
N TYR A 41 -8.77 6.97 -1.67
CA TYR A 41 -7.38 7.18 -1.31
C TYR A 41 -7.16 6.98 0.18
N LEU A 42 -8.04 7.48 1.05
CA LEU A 42 -7.95 7.28 2.49
C LEU A 42 -7.96 5.79 2.85
N ALA A 43 -8.87 5.02 2.23
CA ALA A 43 -8.97 3.57 2.43
C ALA A 43 -7.72 2.81 1.96
N MET A 44 -6.99 3.32 0.96
CA MET A 44 -5.73 2.74 0.49
C MET A 44 -4.54 3.14 1.38
N TYR A 45 -4.49 4.39 1.84
CA TYR A 45 -3.37 4.91 2.63
C TYR A 45 -3.43 4.49 4.11
N LEU A 46 -4.62 4.37 4.70
CA LEU A 46 -4.80 3.89 6.08
C LEU A 46 -4.07 2.57 6.37
N PRO A 47 -4.25 1.48 5.58
CA PRO A 47 -3.50 0.25 5.77
C PRO A 47 -2.00 0.42 5.46
N ALA A 48 -1.63 1.24 4.49
CA ALA A 48 -0.23 1.52 4.17
C ALA A 48 0.52 2.20 5.35
N PHE A 49 -0.14 3.11 6.09
CA PHE A 49 0.41 3.69 7.32
C PHE A 49 0.65 2.66 8.42
N ASN A 50 -0.11 1.56 8.41
CA ASN A 50 0.06 0.43 9.32
C ASN A 50 1.07 -0.61 8.80
N GLY A 51 1.72 -0.36 7.65
CA GLY A 51 2.70 -1.26 7.05
C GLY A 51 2.09 -2.44 6.29
N VAL A 52 0.78 -2.43 6.06
CA VAL A 52 0.10 -3.42 5.22
C VAL A 52 0.19 -2.95 3.77
N GLN A 53 0.71 -3.81 2.88
CA GLN A 53 0.80 -3.46 1.47
C GLN A 53 -0.60 -3.33 0.84
N PRO A 54 -0.85 -2.27 0.06
CA PRO A 54 -2.11 -2.11 -0.64
C PRO A 54 -2.27 -3.22 -1.70
N GLN A 55 -3.45 -3.84 -1.74
CA GLN A 55 -3.75 -4.87 -2.74
C GLN A 55 -3.80 -4.28 -4.16
N LEU A 56 -3.36 -5.07 -5.16
CA LEU A 56 -3.38 -4.70 -6.59
C LEU A 56 -4.77 -4.25 -7.09
N PHE A 57 -5.85 -4.74 -6.49
CA PHE A 57 -7.20 -4.31 -6.83
C PHE A 57 -7.41 -2.79 -6.66
N PHE A 58 -6.79 -2.17 -5.64
CA PHE A 58 -6.87 -0.72 -5.42
C PHE A 58 -6.16 0.09 -6.51
N LEU A 59 -5.13 -0.46 -7.15
CA LEU A 59 -4.46 0.19 -8.29
C LEU A 59 -5.43 0.37 -9.45
N PHE A 60 -6.12 -0.71 -9.86
CA PHE A 60 -7.05 -0.68 -10.98
C PHE A 60 -8.21 0.28 -10.72
N ILE A 61 -8.76 0.24 -9.51
CA ILE A 61 -9.80 1.17 -9.07
C ILE A 61 -9.30 2.62 -9.13
N SER A 62 -8.14 2.91 -8.55
CA SER A 62 -7.58 4.27 -8.51
C SER A 62 -7.32 4.81 -9.93
N MET A 63 -6.71 4.00 -10.80
CA MET A 63 -6.47 4.36 -12.20
C MET A 63 -7.78 4.60 -12.96
N LEU A 64 -8.78 3.73 -12.81
CA LEU A 64 -10.07 3.88 -13.47
C LEU A 64 -10.78 5.17 -13.02
N TRP A 65 -10.82 5.44 -11.72
CA TRP A 65 -11.48 6.63 -11.18
C TRP A 65 -10.80 7.93 -11.60
N THR A 66 -9.47 8.00 -11.50
CA THR A 66 -8.71 9.18 -11.94
C THR A 66 -8.82 9.42 -13.44
N ALA A 67 -8.87 8.36 -14.24
CA ALA A 67 -9.11 8.45 -15.67
C ALA A 67 -10.52 8.97 -16.01
N LEU A 68 -11.56 8.49 -15.29
CA LEU A 68 -12.94 8.99 -15.44
C LEU A 68 -13.05 10.46 -15.01
N LEU A 69 -12.39 10.85 -13.92
CA LEU A 69 -12.34 12.23 -13.45
C LEU A 69 -11.63 13.13 -14.46
N GLY A 70 -10.54 12.65 -15.07
CA GLY A 70 -9.86 13.32 -16.18
C GLY A 70 -10.75 13.51 -17.41
N LEU A 71 -11.48 12.48 -17.83
CA LEU A 71 -12.45 12.56 -18.93
C LEU A 71 -13.57 13.56 -18.64
N PHE A 72 -14.07 13.58 -17.40
CA PHE A 72 -15.12 14.50 -16.98
C PHE A 72 -14.60 15.94 -16.98
N GLY A 73 -13.40 16.17 -16.42
CA GLY A 73 -12.73 17.47 -16.42
C GLY A 73 -12.42 18.00 -17.82
N ALA A 74 -12.02 17.12 -18.75
CA ALA A 74 -11.76 17.50 -20.15
C ALA A 74 -12.98 18.15 -20.82
N ARG A 75 -14.18 17.71 -20.46
CA ARG A 75 -15.43 18.26 -20.98
C ARG A 75 -15.63 19.74 -20.61
N PHE A 76 -15.10 20.17 -19.47
CA PHE A 76 -15.19 21.56 -19.01
C PHE A 76 -14.06 22.43 -19.56
N VAL A 77 -12.84 21.89 -19.66
CA VAL A 77 -11.65 22.66 -20.06
C VAL A 77 -11.51 22.77 -21.59
N GLY A 78 -12.34 22.08 -22.37
CA GLY A 78 -12.28 22.10 -23.84
C GLY A 78 -11.01 21.45 -24.42
N ARG A 79 -10.25 20.71 -23.60
CA ARG A 79 -9.05 19.99 -24.03
C ARG A 79 -9.41 18.66 -24.71
N LYS A 80 -8.50 18.14 -25.54
CA LYS A 80 -8.65 16.82 -26.18
C LYS A 80 -8.77 15.74 -25.09
N LYS A 81 -9.88 14.99 -25.12
CA LYS A 81 -10.24 13.94 -24.15
C LYS A 81 -9.11 12.92 -23.88
N ARG A 82 -8.32 12.59 -24.93
CA ARG A 82 -7.20 11.64 -24.84
C ARG A 82 -6.13 12.07 -23.84
N TYR A 83 -5.73 13.34 -23.84
CA TYR A 83 -4.69 13.82 -22.92
C TYR A 83 -5.13 13.80 -21.47
N ALA A 84 -6.39 14.16 -21.21
CA ALA A 84 -6.91 14.16 -19.84
C ALA A 84 -7.08 12.74 -19.29
N PHE A 85 -7.45 11.77 -20.15
CA PHE A 85 -7.50 10.37 -19.77
C PHE A 85 -6.11 9.82 -19.40
N ILE A 86 -5.10 10.07 -20.25
CA ILE A 86 -3.73 9.64 -19.99
C ILE A 86 -3.17 10.31 -18.72
N ALA A 87 -3.40 11.61 -18.55
CA ALA A 87 -3.00 12.32 -17.34
C ALA A 87 -3.65 11.71 -16.08
N GLY A 88 -4.93 11.36 -16.16
CA GLY A 88 -5.63 10.65 -15.08
C GLY A 88 -4.96 9.33 -14.71
N LEU A 89 -4.67 8.48 -15.70
CA LEU A 89 -3.98 7.20 -15.47
C LEU A 89 -2.60 7.38 -14.82
N ILE A 90 -1.82 8.36 -15.27
CA ILE A 90 -0.49 8.64 -14.70
C ILE A 90 -0.61 9.09 -13.24
N ILE A 91 -1.55 9.99 -12.94
CA ILE A 91 -1.79 10.47 -11.56
C ILE A 91 -2.23 9.31 -10.66
N GLY A 92 -3.15 8.45 -11.12
CA GLY A 92 -3.59 7.27 -10.38
C GLY A 92 -2.44 6.30 -10.10
N GLY A 93 -1.61 6.01 -11.11
CA GLY A 93 -0.43 5.16 -10.97
C GLY A 93 0.62 5.73 -10.01
N ALA A 94 0.92 7.02 -10.12
CA ALA A 94 1.85 7.71 -9.22
C ALA A 94 1.37 7.69 -7.76
N ALA A 95 0.07 7.90 -7.53
CA ALA A 95 -0.51 7.84 -6.20
C ALA A 95 -0.44 6.44 -5.56
N PHE A 96 -0.59 5.37 -6.37
CA PHE A 96 -0.43 4.00 -5.91
C PHE A 96 1.03 3.66 -5.61
N ALA A 97 1.96 4.05 -6.50
CA ALA A 97 3.39 3.87 -6.28
C ALA A 97 3.86 4.59 -5.00
N GLY A 98 3.34 5.79 -4.74
CA GLY A 98 3.57 6.51 -3.49
C GLY A 98 3.09 5.74 -2.25
N ALA A 99 1.94 5.08 -2.32
CA ALA A 99 1.42 4.27 -1.22
C ALA A 99 2.23 2.99 -0.98
N LEU A 100 2.70 2.33 -2.05
CA LEU A 100 3.63 1.20 -1.93
C LEU A 100 4.92 1.61 -1.24
N LEU A 101 5.55 2.68 -1.72
CA LEU A 101 6.80 3.19 -1.17
C LEU A 101 6.64 3.62 0.30
N LEU A 102 5.49 4.20 0.65
CA LEU A 102 5.17 4.54 2.03
C LEU A 102 5.02 3.31 2.92
N GLY A 103 4.37 2.25 2.41
CA GLY A 103 4.23 0.96 3.09
C GLY A 103 5.59 0.32 3.37
N ASP A 104 6.48 0.30 2.37
CA ASP A 104 7.82 -0.28 2.50
C ASP A 104 8.69 0.53 3.47
N LEU A 105 8.72 1.86 3.35
CA LEU A 105 9.46 2.74 4.29
C LEU A 105 9.00 2.56 5.74
N ARG A 106 7.70 2.28 5.96
CA ARG A 106 7.19 2.04 7.31
C ARG A 106 7.47 0.63 7.80
N SER A 107 7.54 -0.34 6.89
CA SER A 107 7.95 -1.72 7.20
C SER A 107 9.37 -1.75 7.77
N ASP A 108 10.30 -0.98 7.20
CA ASP A 108 11.67 -0.88 7.70
C ASP A 108 11.78 -0.21 9.07
N LYS A 109 10.92 0.77 9.38
CA LYS A 109 10.88 1.37 10.72
C LYS A 109 10.23 0.47 11.78
N ASN A 110 9.61 -0.64 11.37
CA ASN A 110 9.04 -1.64 12.27
C ASN A 110 10.04 -2.73 12.71
N THR A 111 11.34 -2.58 12.43
CA THR A 111 12.42 -3.42 12.99
C THR A 111 12.68 -3.19 14.49
N GLY A 112 11.81 -2.45 15.17
CA GLY A 112 11.79 -2.35 16.63
C GLY A 112 11.37 -3.67 17.29
N PRO A 113 11.63 -3.84 18.59
CA PRO A 113 11.19 -5.02 19.32
C PRO A 113 9.68 -5.19 19.22
N TRP A 114 9.22 -6.44 19.18
CA TRP A 114 7.79 -6.78 19.15
C TRP A 114 7.07 -6.07 20.30
N SER A 115 6.10 -5.21 19.98
CA SER A 115 5.21 -4.67 21.00
C SER A 115 4.16 -5.73 21.36
N GLN A 116 3.68 -5.72 22.60
CA GLN A 116 2.68 -6.69 23.06
C GLN A 116 1.39 -6.65 22.23
N SER A 117 1.02 -5.49 21.68
CA SER A 117 -0.09 -5.33 20.75
C SER A 117 0.12 -6.03 19.39
N GLN A 118 1.37 -6.18 18.95
CA GLN A 118 1.72 -6.86 17.71
C GLN A 118 1.80 -8.38 17.86
N LEU A 119 1.77 -8.89 19.11
CA LEU A 119 1.71 -10.32 19.40
C LEU A 119 0.29 -10.90 19.25
N GLN A 120 -0.72 -10.06 19.03
CA GLN A 120 -2.07 -10.53 18.74
C GLN A 120 -2.13 -11.24 17.38
N GLN A 121 -2.83 -12.38 17.33
CA GLN A 121 -3.00 -13.19 16.13
C GLN A 121 -3.58 -12.40 14.95
N SER A 122 -4.51 -11.48 15.21
CA SER A 122 -5.11 -10.59 14.20
C SER A 122 -4.09 -9.69 13.51
N PHE A 123 -3.07 -9.23 14.25
CA PHE A 123 -1.97 -8.45 13.68
C PHE A 123 -1.05 -9.33 12.85
N MET A 124 -0.71 -10.52 13.34
CA MET A 124 0.17 -11.46 12.63
C MET A 124 -0.43 -11.97 11.31
N GLN A 125 -1.76 -12.17 11.26
CA GLN A 125 -2.48 -12.53 10.03
C GLN A 125 -2.40 -11.44 8.95
N GLY A 126 -2.27 -10.18 9.36
CA GLY A 126 -2.10 -9.04 8.46
C GLY A 126 -0.68 -8.88 7.90
N LEU A 127 0.29 -9.63 8.42
CA LEU A 127 1.67 -9.62 7.94
C LEU A 127 1.86 -10.69 6.85
N SER A 128 2.79 -10.41 5.94
CA SER A 128 3.33 -11.45 5.07
C SER A 128 4.36 -12.30 5.81
N LYS A 129 4.54 -13.56 5.41
CA LYS A 129 5.56 -14.45 5.99
C LYS A 129 6.97 -13.83 5.95
N ASN A 130 7.31 -13.12 4.88
CA ASN A 130 8.59 -12.41 4.73
C ASN A 130 8.73 -11.24 5.72
N GLN A 131 7.67 -10.47 5.96
CA GLN A 131 7.68 -9.41 6.98
C GLN A 131 7.81 -9.97 8.40
N CYS A 132 7.12 -11.09 8.71
CA CYS A 132 7.33 -11.80 9.97
C CYS A 132 8.79 -12.24 10.13
N LEU A 133 9.41 -12.77 9.08
CA LEU A 133 10.80 -13.21 9.09
C LEU A 133 11.76 -12.05 9.36
N LEU A 134 11.67 -10.97 8.58
CA LEU A 134 12.52 -9.78 8.72
C LEU A 134 12.42 -9.16 10.11
N LYS A 135 11.20 -9.09 10.65
CA LYS A 135 10.99 -8.58 12.00
C LYS A 135 11.51 -9.53 13.08
N SER A 136 11.37 -10.83 12.85
CA SER A 136 11.89 -11.83 13.78
C SER A 136 13.41 -11.87 13.77
N SER A 137 14.04 -11.83 12.61
CA SER A 137 15.50 -11.82 12.44
C SER A 137 16.13 -10.54 12.98
N SER A 138 15.53 -9.37 12.74
CA SER A 138 16.00 -8.09 13.28
C SER A 138 15.89 -8.03 14.81
N PHE A 139 14.82 -8.58 15.38
CA PHE A 139 14.70 -8.73 16.84
C PHE A 139 15.77 -9.65 17.41
N LEU A 140 16.02 -10.79 16.76
CA LEU A 140 17.02 -11.77 17.18
C LEU A 140 18.46 -11.22 17.08
N LYS A 141 18.77 -10.38 16.08
CA LYS A 141 20.06 -9.66 16.02
C LYS A 141 20.35 -8.81 17.26
N ARG A 142 19.30 -8.36 17.95
CA ARG A 142 19.38 -7.54 19.18
C ARG A 142 19.23 -8.38 20.46
N CYS A 143 19.00 -9.68 20.35
CA CYS A 143 18.69 -10.53 21.49
C CYS A 143 19.72 -11.64 21.69
N ASP A 144 20.63 -11.43 22.63
CA ASP A 144 21.66 -12.41 23.00
C ASP A 144 21.23 -13.33 24.17
N SER A 145 20.03 -13.18 24.74
CA SER A 145 19.59 -13.98 25.89
C SER A 145 18.68 -15.16 25.52
N ALA A 146 18.88 -16.30 26.19
CA ALA A 146 18.04 -17.50 26.02
C ALA A 146 16.55 -17.25 26.35
N ALA A 147 16.26 -16.30 27.26
CA ALA A 147 14.90 -15.87 27.56
C ALA A 147 14.22 -15.21 26.36
N CYS A 148 14.96 -14.47 25.54
CA CYS A 148 14.43 -13.80 24.37
C CYS A 148 14.06 -14.77 23.24
N LEU A 149 14.93 -15.76 22.98
CA LEU A 149 14.64 -16.89 22.10
C LEU A 149 13.37 -17.63 22.56
N LYS A 150 13.23 -17.83 23.88
CA LYS A 150 12.05 -18.45 24.48
C LYS A 150 10.79 -17.62 24.28
N THR A 151 10.90 -16.28 24.28
CA THR A 151 9.78 -15.37 24.05
C THR A 151 9.26 -15.52 22.62
N MET A 152 10.12 -15.71 21.62
CA MET A 152 9.66 -16.01 20.25
C MET A 152 9.01 -17.39 20.13
N SER A 153 9.56 -18.42 20.80
CA SER A 153 8.95 -19.76 20.78
C SER A 153 7.69 -19.89 21.65
N ALA A 154 7.49 -18.97 22.60
CA ALA A 154 6.39 -19.00 23.57
C ALA A 154 5.22 -18.07 23.20
N VAL A 155 5.34 -17.28 22.12
CA VAL A 155 4.16 -16.69 21.49
C VAL A 155 3.41 -17.86 20.85
N THR A 156 2.23 -18.13 21.40
CA THR A 156 1.37 -19.31 21.22
C THR A 156 1.04 -19.70 19.77
N THR A 157 1.43 -18.88 18.80
CA THR A 157 1.43 -19.15 17.36
C THR A 157 2.63 -18.44 16.73
N ASP A 158 3.56 -19.18 16.12
CA ASP A 158 4.68 -18.57 15.40
C ASP A 158 4.13 -17.63 14.31
N CYS A 159 4.58 -16.37 14.26
CA CYS A 159 4.16 -15.37 13.27
C CYS A 159 4.13 -15.93 11.84
N ILE A 160 5.11 -16.77 11.50
CA ILE A 160 5.25 -17.43 10.20
C ILE A 160 4.10 -18.42 9.91
N SER A 161 3.57 -19.09 10.95
CA SER A 161 2.45 -20.03 10.82
C SER A 161 1.11 -19.35 10.56
N VAL A 162 0.93 -18.13 11.07
CA VAL A 162 -0.33 -17.36 10.95
C VAL A 162 -0.28 -16.26 9.89
N ALA A 163 0.91 -15.90 9.42
CA ALA A 163 1.10 -14.90 8.38
C ALA A 163 0.58 -15.36 7.01
N SER A 164 0.09 -14.39 6.25
CA SER A 164 -0.42 -14.58 4.91
C SER A 164 0.71 -14.84 3.90
N GLY A 165 0.43 -15.66 2.88
CA GLY A 165 1.33 -15.95 1.76
C GLY A 165 1.67 -17.44 1.55
N PRO A 166 1.99 -17.83 0.31
CA PRO A 166 2.33 -19.22 -0.02
C PRO A 166 3.67 -19.62 0.62
N SER A 167 3.69 -20.76 1.32
CA SER A 167 4.90 -21.34 1.91
C SER A 167 6.08 -21.55 0.93
N PRO A 168 5.89 -21.96 -0.35
CA PRO A 168 7.02 -22.18 -1.26
C PRO A 168 7.82 -20.90 -1.57
N GLU A 169 7.17 -19.74 -1.74
CA GLU A 169 7.88 -18.47 -1.96
C GLU A 169 8.69 -18.05 -0.74
N PHE A 170 8.12 -18.26 0.45
CA PHE A 170 8.81 -18.03 1.72
C PHE A 170 10.04 -18.95 1.89
N CYS A 171 9.95 -20.20 1.47
CA CYS A 171 11.05 -21.14 1.58
C CYS A 171 12.20 -20.84 0.61
N LEU A 172 11.87 -20.34 -0.59
CA LEU A 172 12.87 -19.86 -1.55
C LEU A 172 13.61 -18.62 -1.05
N SER A 173 12.89 -17.63 -0.49
CA SER A 173 13.52 -16.43 0.07
C SER A 173 14.40 -16.77 1.27
N LEU A 174 13.94 -17.66 2.15
CA LEU A 174 14.69 -18.12 3.33
C LEU A 174 15.97 -18.86 2.94
N ALA A 175 15.92 -19.74 1.94
CA ALA A 175 17.08 -20.47 1.46
C ALA A 175 18.15 -19.53 0.84
N ALA A 176 17.71 -18.51 0.09
CA ALA A 176 18.59 -17.51 -0.50
C ALA A 176 19.29 -16.65 0.58
N GLU A 177 18.55 -16.19 1.60
CA GLU A 177 19.15 -15.47 2.73
C GLU A 177 20.10 -16.35 3.54
N GLN A 178 19.76 -17.62 3.75
CA GLN A 178 20.60 -18.56 4.50
C GLN A 178 21.94 -18.78 3.81
N GLN A 179 21.95 -18.95 2.48
CA GLN A 179 23.20 -19.04 1.72
C GLN A 179 24.05 -17.77 1.85
N LEU A 180 23.43 -16.59 1.84
CA LEU A 180 24.14 -15.32 1.95
C LEU A 180 24.76 -15.15 3.34
N VAL A 181 23.98 -15.38 4.40
CA VAL A 181 24.42 -15.16 5.79
C VAL A 181 25.41 -16.24 6.23
N CYS A 182 25.13 -17.52 5.96
CA CYS A 182 26.01 -18.62 6.34
C CYS A 182 27.28 -18.72 5.46
N GLY A 183 27.20 -18.33 4.18
CA GLY A 183 28.35 -18.33 3.28
C GLY A 183 29.37 -17.23 3.58
N LEU A 184 28.91 -16.07 4.07
CA LEU A 184 29.79 -14.97 4.50
C LEU A 184 30.52 -15.29 5.82
N THR A 185 29.90 -16.05 6.72
CA THR A 185 30.54 -16.47 7.98
C THR A 185 31.67 -17.49 7.78
N GLU A 186 31.73 -18.16 6.63
CA GLU A 186 32.80 -19.11 6.31
C GLU A 186 34.06 -18.42 5.77
N THR A 187 33.92 -17.18 5.28
CA THR A 187 35.01 -16.40 4.67
C THR A 187 35.66 -15.38 5.61
N ASP A 188 35.01 -15.01 6.72
CA ASP A 188 35.52 -14.02 7.67
C ASP A 188 35.85 -14.65 9.03
N ASN A 189 37.04 -15.25 9.14
CA ASN A 189 37.53 -15.94 10.36
C ASN A 189 38.00 -14.98 11.47
N THR A 190 37.45 -13.75 11.54
CA THR A 190 37.98 -12.68 12.39
C THR A 190 36.97 -12.26 13.47
N ALA A 191 37.21 -12.73 14.69
CA ALA A 191 36.74 -12.24 16.01
C ALA A 191 35.23 -12.07 16.33
N ASP A 192 34.29 -12.04 15.37
CA ASP A 192 32.83 -11.92 15.63
C ASP A 192 32.03 -13.23 15.41
N ASN A 193 32.74 -14.37 15.40
CA ASN A 193 32.24 -15.70 15.01
C ASN A 193 31.04 -16.24 15.80
N ASN A 194 30.80 -15.78 17.02
CA ASN A 194 29.67 -16.28 17.83
C ASN A 194 28.31 -15.77 17.34
N LYS A 195 28.26 -14.58 16.75
CA LYS A 195 27.00 -13.95 16.33
C LYS A 195 26.56 -14.38 14.93
N GLY A 196 27.52 -14.58 14.02
CA GLY A 196 27.26 -15.16 12.70
C GLY A 196 26.76 -16.61 12.79
N ASN A 197 27.41 -17.42 13.63
CA ASN A 197 27.04 -18.82 13.84
C ASN A 197 25.65 -18.98 14.46
N SER A 198 25.26 -18.12 15.40
CA SER A 198 23.92 -18.19 16.03
C SER A 198 22.80 -17.82 15.05
N LEU A 199 23.05 -16.87 14.15
CA LEU A 199 22.08 -16.44 13.14
C LEU A 199 21.90 -17.49 12.04
N CYS A 200 23.00 -18.10 11.60
CA CYS A 200 22.97 -19.22 10.65
C CYS A 200 22.21 -20.43 11.23
N LEU A 201 22.50 -20.81 12.48
CA LEU A 201 21.86 -21.95 13.16
C LEU A 201 20.36 -21.71 13.39
N LEU A 202 19.97 -20.45 13.62
CA LEU A 202 18.58 -20.05 13.73
C LEU A 202 17.85 -20.11 12.37
N GLN A 203 18.45 -19.62 11.29
CA GLN A 203 17.89 -19.74 9.94
C GLN A 203 17.72 -21.21 9.55
N GLN A 204 18.68 -22.06 9.87
CA GLN A 204 18.59 -23.50 9.63
C GLN A 204 17.44 -24.14 10.41
N LYS A 205 17.24 -23.76 11.69
CA LYS A 205 16.09 -24.21 12.48
C LYS A 205 14.76 -23.76 11.87
N LEU A 206 14.65 -22.50 11.45
CA LEU A 206 13.45 -21.98 10.79
C LEU A 206 13.15 -22.72 9.49
N HIS A 207 14.16 -22.93 8.64
CA HIS A 207 14.01 -23.67 7.39
C HIS A 207 13.54 -25.11 7.65
N SER A 208 14.15 -25.80 8.62
CA SER A 208 13.75 -27.18 8.98
C SER A 208 12.31 -27.28 9.50
N ARG A 209 11.77 -26.21 10.09
CA ARG A 209 10.44 -26.18 10.71
C ARG A 209 9.34 -25.80 9.73
N PHE A 210 9.63 -24.92 8.77
CA PHE A 210 8.62 -24.32 7.89
C PHE A 210 8.71 -24.78 6.43
N CYS A 211 9.80 -25.41 6.02
CA CYS A 211 10.09 -25.76 4.61
C CYS A 211 10.33 -27.25 4.37
N ARG A 212 9.89 -28.10 5.30
CA ARG A 212 9.83 -29.56 5.11
C ARG A 212 8.50 -29.99 4.52
#